data_AF-A0A838DXB1-F1
#
_entry.id   AF-A0A838DXB1-F1
#
_cell.length_a   1.000
_cell.length_b   1.000
_cell.length_c   1.000
_cell.angle_alpha   90.00
_cell.angle_beta   90.00
_cell.angle_gamma   90.00
#
_symmetry.space_group_name_H-M   'P 1'
#
loop_
_entity.id
_entity.type
_entity.pdbx_description
1 polymer ?
#
loop_
_entity_poly.entity_id
_entity_poly.type
_entity_poly.pdbx_seq_one_letter_code
_entity_poly.pdbx_strand_id
1 'polypeptide(L)'
;ESADMVLLVFDGSQDLAEQDRRVSQELRAMGFGRKGNTQADDHETYGSGRPVIIVMNKSDCAQRLRSDEVRSMWPGAPLVTTSTRTGAGLSELEEAIAQLALGDSTLTGESVLITNARHQEALRRAAEHLEASLTTLAGGLPLDFISIDLHAAYTILGEITGETASEGLLERIFSEFCIGK
;
A
#
# COMPACT_ATOMS: atom_id res chain seq x y z
N GLU A 1 -2.43 -13.62 7.35
CA GLU A 1 -2.31 -13.29 5.92
C GLU A 1 -2.78 -11.85 5.69
N SER A 2 -1.84 -10.91 5.63
CA SER A 2 -2.08 -9.48 5.40
C SER A 2 -1.88 -9.18 3.92
N ALA A 3 -2.89 -9.44 3.09
CA ALA A 3 -2.87 -8.98 1.71
C ALA A 3 -3.29 -7.50 1.66
N ASP A 4 -2.50 -6.67 0.98
CA ASP A 4 -2.77 -5.24 0.80
C ASP A 4 -3.81 -4.97 -0.29
N MET A 5 -3.89 -5.86 -1.29
CA MET A 5 -4.85 -5.82 -2.41
C MET A 5 -5.31 -7.24 -2.77
N VAL A 6 -6.51 -7.37 -3.32
CA VAL A 6 -7.02 -8.65 -3.84
C VAL A 6 -7.42 -8.56 -5.32
N LEU A 7 -7.02 -9.59 -6.06
CA LEU A 7 -7.42 -9.82 -7.44
C LEU A 7 -8.51 -10.90 -7.49
N LEU A 8 -9.74 -10.53 -7.86
CA LEU A 8 -10.85 -11.45 -8.01
C LEU A 8 -10.99 -11.87 -9.48
N VAL A 9 -10.54 -13.08 -9.78
CA VAL A 9 -10.57 -13.62 -11.14
C VAL A 9 -11.81 -14.50 -11.33
N PHE A 10 -12.68 -14.09 -12.26
CA PHE A 10 -13.84 -14.84 -12.70
C PHE A 10 -13.60 -15.44 -14.07
N ASP A 11 -14.13 -16.64 -14.30
CA ASP A 11 -14.18 -17.24 -15.63
C ASP A 11 -15.37 -16.65 -16.41
N GLY A 12 -15.10 -15.79 -17.40
CA GLY A 12 -16.13 -15.17 -18.23
C GLY A 12 -16.92 -16.15 -19.09
N SER A 13 -16.39 -17.35 -19.33
CA SER A 13 -17.06 -18.41 -20.11
C SER A 13 -18.11 -19.20 -19.32
N GLN A 14 -18.26 -18.95 -18.02
CA GLN A 14 -19.20 -19.63 -17.14
C GLN A 14 -20.16 -18.63 -16.49
N ASP A 15 -21.31 -19.12 -16.00
CA ASP A 15 -22.22 -18.30 -15.20
C ASP A 15 -21.65 -18.09 -13.79
N LEU A 16 -22.08 -17.03 -13.11
CA LEU A 16 -21.60 -16.72 -11.76
C LEU A 16 -21.93 -17.85 -10.78
N ALA A 17 -20.91 -18.46 -10.17
CA ALA A 17 -21.09 -19.58 -9.26
C ALA A 17 -21.49 -19.13 -7.85
N GLU A 18 -22.05 -20.04 -7.06
CA GLU A 18 -22.35 -19.78 -5.64
C GLU A 18 -21.06 -19.57 -4.82
N GLN A 19 -19.99 -20.28 -5.19
CA GLN A 19 -18.67 -20.13 -4.57
C GLN A 19 -18.09 -18.72 -4.76
N ASP A 20 -18.28 -18.13 -5.94
CA ASP A 20 -17.84 -16.76 -6.26
C ASP A 20 -18.47 -15.72 -5.32
N ARG A 21 -19.76 -15.90 -5.02
CA ARG A 21 -20.51 -15.06 -4.08
C ARG A 21 -20.00 -15.25 -2.65
N ARG A 22 -19.71 -16.49 -2.25
CA ARG A 22 -19.19 -16.82 -0.91
C ARG A 22 -17.83 -16.16 -0.68
N VAL A 23 -16.90 -16.32 -1.62
CA VAL A 23 -15.57 -15.68 -1.55
C VAL A 23 -15.71 -14.16 -1.50
N SER A 24 -16.62 -13.59 -2.31
CA SER A 24 -16.87 -12.15 -2.29
C SER A 24 -17.37 -11.65 -0.92
N GLN A 25 -18.23 -12.41 -0.25
CA GLN A 25 -18.72 -12.07 1.09
C GLN A 25 -17.62 -12.17 2.15
N GLU A 26 -16.78 -13.21 2.09
CA GLU A 26 -15.64 -13.39 3.00
C GLU A 26 -14.64 -12.23 2.87
N LEU A 27 -14.31 -11.83 1.65
CA LEU A 27 -13.41 -10.70 1.40
C LEU A 27 -13.99 -9.37 1.91
N ARG A 28 -15.29 -9.15 1.71
CA ARG A 28 -15.98 -7.96 2.28
C ARG A 28 -15.93 -7.98 3.81
N ALA A 29 -16.12 -9.13 4.45
CA ALA A 29 -15.99 -9.27 5.91
C ALA A 29 -14.57 -8.99 6.40
N MET A 30 -13.56 -9.27 5.57
CA MET A 30 -12.16 -8.91 5.82
C MET A 30 -11.86 -7.41 5.56
N GLY A 31 -12.82 -6.60 5.10
CA GLY A 31 -12.63 -5.16 4.90
C GLY A 31 -12.12 -4.75 3.52
N PHE A 32 -12.21 -5.62 2.52
CA PHE A 32 -11.91 -5.28 1.12
C PHE A 32 -13.08 -4.51 0.46
N GLY A 33 -12.77 -3.59 -0.46
CA GLY A 33 -13.76 -2.90 -1.33
C GLY A 33 -14.61 -1.80 -0.66
N ARG A 34 -14.22 -1.33 0.53
CA ARG A 34 -14.85 -0.18 1.19
C ARG A 34 -14.44 1.11 0.47
N LYS A 35 -15.34 1.72 -0.31
CA LYS A 35 -15.16 3.11 -0.72
C LYS A 35 -15.26 4.01 0.50
N GLY A 36 -14.21 4.77 0.79
CA GLY A 36 -14.33 5.97 1.62
C GLY A 36 -15.43 6.84 1.03
N ASN A 37 -16.42 7.19 1.83
CA ASN A 37 -17.51 8.04 1.40
C ASN A 37 -16.96 9.48 1.29
N THR A 38 -16.43 9.89 0.14
CA THR A 38 -16.02 11.27 -0.07
C THR A 38 -17.08 11.97 -0.92
N GLN A 39 -18.11 12.49 -0.25
CA GLN A 39 -18.70 13.74 -0.69
C GLN A 39 -17.71 14.84 -0.32
N ALA A 40 -17.32 15.62 -1.32
CA ALA A 40 -16.65 16.90 -1.29
C ALA A 40 -16.28 17.40 0.12
N ASP A 41 -15.01 17.25 0.50
CA ASP A 41 -14.27 18.20 1.31
C ASP A 41 -12.78 17.84 1.22
N ASP A 42 -11.96 18.86 0.97
CA ASP A 42 -10.54 18.83 0.65
C ASP A 42 -9.63 18.38 1.81
N HIS A 43 -9.83 17.18 2.32
CA HIS A 43 -8.86 16.54 3.21
C HIS A 43 -8.70 15.05 2.85
N GLU A 44 -7.48 14.72 2.42
CA GLU A 44 -6.93 13.39 2.15
C GLU A 44 -7.40 12.36 3.19
N THR A 45 -8.55 11.74 2.91
CA THR A 45 -9.08 10.64 3.71
C THR A 45 -8.72 9.38 2.96
N TYR A 46 -7.61 8.74 3.34
CA TYR A 46 -7.28 7.38 2.91
C TYR A 46 -8.46 6.46 3.27
N GLY A 47 -9.32 6.19 2.29
CA GLY A 47 -10.46 5.30 2.47
C GLY A 47 -9.95 3.95 2.94
N SER A 48 -10.31 3.57 4.17
CA SER A 48 -9.78 2.40 4.90
C SER A 48 -10.22 1.03 4.33
N GLY A 49 -10.51 0.95 3.03
CA GLY A 49 -10.88 -0.28 2.34
C GLY A 49 -9.70 -0.77 1.53
N ARG A 50 -9.29 -2.02 1.75
CA ARG A 50 -8.25 -2.63 0.92
C ARG A 50 -8.74 -2.76 -0.53
N PRO A 51 -7.96 -2.36 -1.53
CA PRO A 51 -8.38 -2.35 -2.93
C PRO A 51 -8.70 -3.75 -3.45
N VAL A 52 -9.67 -3.78 -4.38
CA VAL A 52 -10.08 -4.99 -5.08
C VAL A 52 -10.12 -4.70 -6.57
N ILE A 53 -9.52 -5.57 -7.37
CA ILE A 53 -9.60 -5.54 -8.82
C ILE A 53 -10.38 -6.77 -9.27
N ILE A 54 -11.38 -6.56 -10.12
CA ILE A 54 -12.13 -7.63 -10.76
C ILE A 54 -11.47 -7.96 -12.10
N VAL A 55 -11.22 -9.24 -12.34
CA VAL A 55 -10.70 -9.75 -13.60
C VAL A 55 -11.69 -10.75 -14.19
N MET A 56 -12.24 -10.45 -15.36
CA MET A 56 -13.03 -11.41 -16.13
C MET A 56 -12.12 -12.08 -17.16
N ASN A 57 -11.63 -13.27 -16.83
CA ASN A 57 -10.72 -14.03 -17.70
C ASN A 57 -11.48 -14.84 -18.76
N LYS A 58 -10.77 -15.36 -19.75
CA LYS A 58 -11.27 -16.15 -20.90
C LYS A 58 -12.17 -15.34 -21.83
N SER A 59 -11.86 -14.06 -22.06
CA SER A 59 -12.54 -13.20 -23.04
C SER A 59 -12.48 -13.74 -24.48
N ASP A 60 -11.59 -14.69 -24.76
CA ASP A 60 -11.48 -15.41 -26.03
C ASP A 60 -12.58 -16.47 -26.26
N CYS A 61 -13.39 -16.76 -25.24
CA CYS A 61 -14.52 -17.68 -25.31
C CYS A 61 -15.86 -16.91 -25.34
N ALA A 62 -16.95 -17.62 -25.71
CA ALA A 62 -18.30 -17.08 -25.61
C ALA A 62 -18.61 -16.70 -24.15
N GLN A 63 -18.86 -15.42 -23.91
CA GLN A 63 -19.08 -14.90 -22.56
C GLN A 63 -20.48 -15.28 -22.06
N ARG A 64 -20.53 -15.89 -20.89
CA ARG A 64 -21.75 -16.22 -20.16
C ARG A 64 -21.94 -15.30 -18.96
N LEU A 65 -20.85 -14.97 -18.27
CA LEU A 65 -20.85 -14.02 -17.17
C LEU A 65 -21.13 -12.60 -17.66
N ARG A 66 -22.09 -11.92 -17.05
CA ARG A 66 -22.37 -10.52 -17.33
C ARG A 66 -21.50 -9.62 -16.46
N SER A 67 -20.87 -8.63 -17.06
CA SER A 67 -20.08 -7.61 -16.35
C SER A 67 -20.91 -6.87 -15.29
N ASP A 68 -22.21 -6.69 -15.52
CA ASP A 68 -23.14 -6.07 -14.57
C ASP A 68 -23.32 -6.88 -13.28
N GLU A 69 -23.34 -8.21 -13.38
CA GLU A 69 -23.43 -9.09 -12.20
C GLU A 69 -22.20 -8.91 -11.31
N VAL A 70 -21.02 -8.88 -11.90
CA VAL A 70 -19.77 -8.74 -11.16
C VAL A 70 -19.59 -7.33 -10.60
N ARG A 71 -20.00 -6.30 -11.36
CA ARG A 71 -20.04 -4.91 -10.88
C ARG A 71 -21.01 -4.72 -9.72
N SER A 72 -22.14 -5.43 -9.71
CA SER A 72 -23.09 -5.40 -8.59
C SER A 72 -22.50 -5.99 -7.30
N MET A 73 -21.65 -7.02 -7.43
CA MET A 73 -20.93 -7.63 -6.31
C MET A 73 -19.80 -6.75 -5.77
N TRP A 74 -19.25 -5.83 -6.56
CA TRP A 74 -18.17 -4.95 -6.14
C TRP A 74 -18.33 -3.56 -6.76
N PRO A 75 -19.28 -2.76 -6.23
CA PRO A 75 -19.62 -1.47 -6.82
C PRO A 75 -18.43 -0.52 -6.74
N GLY A 76 -17.90 -0.17 -7.91
CA GLY A 76 -16.80 0.77 -8.06
C GLY A 76 -15.40 0.19 -7.90
N ALA A 77 -15.25 -1.13 -7.86
CA ALA A 77 -13.98 -1.79 -8.15
C ALA A 77 -13.72 -1.76 -9.67
N PRO A 78 -12.46 -1.53 -10.11
CA PRO A 78 -12.11 -1.64 -11.52
C PRO A 78 -12.34 -3.07 -12.03
N LEU A 79 -12.83 -3.17 -13.27
CA LEU A 79 -13.10 -4.43 -13.95
C LEU A 79 -12.28 -4.48 -15.23
N VAL A 80 -11.42 -5.50 -15.34
CA VAL A 80 -10.57 -5.75 -16.50
C VAL A 80 -10.95 -7.09 -17.11
N THR A 81 -11.16 -7.12 -18.42
CA THR A 81 -11.41 -8.36 -19.16
C THR A 81 -10.10 -8.88 -19.75
N THR A 82 -9.75 -10.12 -19.46
CA THR A 82 -8.48 -10.70 -19.90
C THR A 82 -8.67 -12.02 -20.64
N SER A 83 -7.66 -12.40 -21.40
CA SER A 83 -7.50 -13.75 -21.91
C SER A 83 -6.08 -14.18 -21.63
N THR A 84 -5.90 -14.97 -20.58
CA THR A 84 -4.58 -15.54 -20.25
C THR A 84 -4.03 -16.44 -21.35
N ARG A 85 -4.88 -16.92 -22.27
CA ARG A 85 -4.47 -17.74 -23.42
C ARG A 85 -3.88 -16.89 -24.56
N THR A 86 -4.46 -15.72 -24.83
CA THR A 86 -4.05 -14.87 -25.97
C THR A 86 -3.16 -13.70 -25.54
N GLY A 87 -3.11 -13.40 -24.24
CA GLY A 87 -2.45 -12.21 -23.69
C GLY A 87 -3.30 -10.95 -23.75
N ALA A 88 -4.51 -11.00 -24.32
CA ALA A 88 -5.40 -9.84 -24.39
C ALA A 88 -5.77 -9.34 -22.98
N GLY A 89 -5.73 -8.03 -22.78
CA GLY A 89 -6.07 -7.37 -21.52
C GLY A 89 -5.06 -7.54 -20.38
N LEU A 90 -3.94 -8.25 -20.58
CA LEU A 90 -2.91 -8.37 -19.54
C LEU A 90 -2.19 -7.04 -19.29
N SER A 91 -1.87 -6.27 -20.33
CA SER A 91 -1.27 -4.93 -20.17
C SER A 91 -2.21 -3.96 -19.44
N GLU A 92 -3.51 -4.01 -19.75
CA GLU A 92 -4.54 -3.22 -19.05
C GLU A 92 -4.66 -3.63 -17.58
N LEU A 93 -4.47 -4.92 -17.29
CA LEU A 93 -4.44 -5.43 -15.92
C LEU A 93 -3.19 -4.96 -15.16
N GLU A 94 -2.02 -5.00 -15.79
CA GLU A 94 -0.77 -4.48 -15.23
C GLU A 94 -0.88 -3.00 -14.89
N GLU A 95 -1.44 -2.20 -15.80
CA GLU A 95 -1.68 -0.77 -15.57
C GLU A 95 -2.67 -0.53 -14.42
N ALA A 96 -3.77 -1.29 -14.34
CA ALA A 96 -4.73 -1.17 -13.25
C ALA A 96 -4.12 -1.52 -11.88
N ILE A 97 -3.27 -2.55 -11.84
CA ILE A 97 -2.52 -2.93 -10.64
C ILE A 97 -1.54 -1.82 -10.26
N ALA A 98 -0.78 -1.29 -11.22
CA ALA A 98 0.19 -0.23 -10.99
C ALA A 98 -0.47 1.04 -10.44
N GLN A 99 -1.58 1.48 -11.04
CA GLN A 99 -2.34 2.65 -10.59
C GLN A 99 -2.87 2.48 -9.17
N LEU A 100 -3.35 1.29 -8.80
CA LEU A 100 -3.86 1.05 -7.46
C LEU A 100 -2.77 0.85 -6.40
N ALA A 101 -1.64 0.26 -6.78
CA ALA A 101 -0.52 0.05 -5.87
C ALA A 101 0.29 1.33 -5.62
N LEU A 102 0.43 2.18 -6.65
CA LEU A 102 1.24 3.40 -6.60
C LEU A 102 0.41 4.66 -6.34
N GLY A 103 -0.91 4.62 -6.49
CA GLY A 103 -1.81 5.77 -6.34
C GLY A 103 -1.63 6.83 -7.43
N ASP A 104 -2.26 7.99 -7.24
CA ASP A 104 -2.12 9.18 -8.11
C ASP A 104 -0.77 9.90 -7.93
N SER A 105 0.11 9.31 -7.09
CA SER A 105 1.52 9.62 -7.05
C SER A 105 2.14 9.21 -8.37
N THR A 106 1.99 10.08 -9.38
CA THR A 106 2.99 10.24 -10.40
C THR A 106 4.33 10.18 -9.70
N LEU A 107 5.09 9.12 -9.96
CA LEU A 107 6.51 9.04 -9.72
C LEU A 107 7.17 10.08 -10.64
N THR A 108 6.86 11.37 -10.42
CA THR A 108 7.67 12.47 -10.92
C THR A 108 9.04 12.21 -10.35
N GLY A 109 9.96 11.86 -11.25
CA GLY A 109 11.31 11.46 -10.90
C GLY A 109 11.90 12.40 -9.86
N GLU A 110 12.58 11.79 -8.88
CA GLU A 110 13.19 12.39 -7.67
C GLU A 110 12.47 12.15 -6.33
N SER A 111 11.43 11.32 -6.25
CA SER A 111 11.06 10.76 -4.94
C SER A 111 12.08 9.68 -4.54
N VAL A 112 12.95 9.96 -3.58
CA VAL A 112 13.78 8.94 -2.94
C VAL A 112 12.85 7.93 -2.26
N LEU A 113 12.63 6.79 -2.91
CA LEU A 113 11.83 5.69 -2.37
C LEU A 113 12.57 5.12 -1.16
N ILE A 114 11.96 5.29 0.01
CA ILE A 114 12.46 4.72 1.27
C ILE A 114 11.98 3.27 1.32
N THR A 115 12.73 2.38 0.68
CA THR A 115 12.36 0.96 0.54
C THR A 115 12.71 0.11 1.78
N ASN A 116 13.53 0.64 2.69
CA ASN A 116 13.95 -0.06 3.89
C ASN A 116 13.07 0.33 5.08
N ALA A 117 12.29 -0.62 5.61
CA ALA A 117 11.45 -0.46 6.80
C ALA A 117 12.22 0.13 8.00
N ARG A 118 13.52 -0.15 8.10
CA ARG A 118 14.40 0.45 9.12
C ARG A 118 14.55 1.95 8.94
N HIS A 119 14.82 2.41 7.71
CA HIS A 119 14.98 3.83 7.44
C HIS A 119 13.66 4.56 7.64
N GLN A 120 12.54 3.93 7.25
CA GLN A 120 11.21 4.46 7.50
C GLN A 120 10.96 4.66 9.00
N GLU A 121 11.26 3.65 9.82
CA GLU A 121 11.07 3.75 11.28
C GLU A 121 12.01 4.78 11.93
N ALA A 122 13.27 4.85 11.50
CA ALA A 122 14.20 5.87 11.96
C ALA A 122 13.71 7.29 11.63
N LEU A 123 13.21 7.52 10.41
CA LEU A 123 12.64 8.80 10.02
C LEU A 123 11.38 9.16 10.79
N ARG A 124 10.50 8.17 11.03
CA ARG A 124 9.29 8.34 11.83
C ARG A 124 9.64 8.80 13.25
N ARG A 125 10.57 8.11 13.91
CA ARG A 125 11.06 8.47 15.26
C ARG A 125 11.75 9.83 15.29
N ALA A 126 12.55 10.15 14.28
CA ALA A 126 13.20 11.46 14.18
C ALA A 126 12.15 12.59 14.03
N ALA A 127 11.12 12.38 13.22
CA ALA A 127 10.01 13.32 13.07
C ALA A 127 9.27 13.56 14.40
N GLU A 128 8.98 12.50 15.16
CA GLU A 128 8.34 12.61 16.49
C GLU A 128 9.13 13.52 17.44
N HIS A 129 10.47 13.37 17.49
CA HIS A 129 11.32 14.23 18.32
C HIS A 129 11.38 15.68 17.81
N LEU A 130 11.34 15.90 16.50
CA LEU A 130 11.27 17.25 15.94
C LEU A 130 9.92 17.92 16.26
N GLU A 131 8.81 17.20 16.20
CA GLU A 131 7.50 17.70 16.62
C GLU A 131 7.45 18.00 18.12
N ALA A 132 8.05 17.15 18.95
CA ALA A 132 8.21 17.40 20.39
C ALA A 132 9.04 18.67 20.66
N SER A 133 10.11 18.89 19.90
CA SER A 133 10.94 20.10 19.96
C SER A 133 10.13 21.35 19.63
N LEU A 134 9.33 21.31 18.56
CA LEU A 134 8.45 22.41 18.15
C LEU A 134 7.36 22.70 19.20
N THR A 135 6.78 21.65 19.78
CA THR A 135 5.78 21.77 20.85
C THR A 135 6.38 22.41 22.10
N THR A 136 7.59 21.98 22.49
CA THR A 136 8.34 22.50 23.63
C THR A 136 8.72 23.97 23.43
N LEU A 137 9.15 24.34 22.21
CA LEU A 137 9.44 25.72 21.82
C LEU A 137 8.18 26.61 21.91
N ALA A 138 7.05 26.13 21.38
CA ALA A 138 5.78 26.86 21.44
C ALA A 138 5.25 26.99 22.87
N GLY A 139 5.53 26.01 23.74
CA GLY A 139 5.18 26.02 25.16
C GLY A 139 6.04 26.96 26.03
N GLY A 140 7.05 27.63 25.47
CA GLY A 140 7.92 28.56 26.19
C GLY A 140 8.82 27.89 27.23
N LEU A 141 9.06 26.58 27.09
CA LEU A 141 9.96 25.84 27.97
C LEU A 141 11.43 26.23 27.72
N PRO A 142 12.32 26.04 28.72
CA PRO A 142 13.75 26.34 28.56
C PRO A 142 14.38 25.58 27.38
N LEU A 143 15.35 26.22 26.72
CA LEU A 143 16.07 25.67 25.56
C LEU A 143 16.76 24.33 25.87
N ASP A 144 17.09 24.06 27.13
CA ASP A 144 17.69 22.79 27.57
C ASP A 144 16.80 21.59 27.20
N PHE A 145 15.48 21.72 27.30
CA PHE A 145 14.55 20.65 26.92
C PHE A 145 14.51 20.43 25.41
N ILE A 146 14.58 21.50 24.62
CA ILE A 146 14.59 21.44 23.15
C ILE A 146 15.87 20.76 22.66
N SER A 147 17.01 21.02 23.32
CA SER A 147 18.29 20.45 22.93
C SER A 147 18.33 18.92 23.04
N ILE A 148 17.59 18.35 24.00
CA ILE A 148 17.50 16.90 24.19
C ILE A 148 16.80 16.25 22.98
N ASP A 149 15.63 16.79 22.59
CA ASP A 149 14.85 16.24 21.49
C ASP A 149 15.54 16.45 20.13
N LEU A 150 16.18 17.60 19.92
CA LEU A 150 16.98 17.84 18.71
C LEU A 150 18.17 16.88 18.61
N HIS A 151 18.85 16.62 19.73
CA HIS A 151 19.98 15.69 19.75
C HIS A 151 19.52 14.23 19.52
N ALA A 152 18.35 13.87 20.03
CA ALA A 152 17.72 12.57 19.76
C ALA A 152 17.40 12.41 18.28
N ALA A 153 16.74 13.40 17.65
CA ALA A 153 16.46 13.40 16.23
C ALA A 153 17.74 13.28 15.38
N TYR A 154 18.78 14.07 15.70
CA TYR A 154 20.08 14.01 15.03
C TYR A 154 20.73 12.62 15.12
N THR A 155 20.74 12.03 16.32
CA THR A 155 21.32 10.70 16.55
C THR A 155 20.57 9.62 15.75
N ILE A 156 19.24 9.68 15.70
CA ILE A 156 18.42 8.72 14.95
C ILE A 156 18.65 8.84 13.44
N LEU A 157 18.81 10.06 12.91
CA LEU A 157 19.15 10.27 11.52
C LEU A 157 20.56 9.72 11.19
N GLY A 158 21.49 9.82 12.12
CA GLY A 158 22.81 9.18 12.02
C GLY A 158 22.76 7.65 11.93
N GLU A 159 21.70 7.00 12.44
CA GLU A 159 21.54 5.54 12.30
C GLU A 159 21.31 5.16 10.83
N ILE A 160 20.76 6.07 10.03
CA ILE A 160 20.50 5.89 8.59
C ILE A 160 21.79 6.02 7.80
N THR A 161 22.61 7.03 8.08
CA THR A 161 23.92 7.25 7.44
C THR A 161 25.00 6.28 7.93
N GLY A 162 24.77 5.65 9.08
CA GLY A 162 25.72 4.74 9.73
C GLY A 162 26.69 5.42 10.69
N GLU A 163 26.60 6.75 10.85
CA GLU A 163 27.49 7.55 11.71
C GLU A 163 27.26 7.29 13.21
N THR A 164 26.04 6.89 13.60
CA THR A 164 25.66 6.57 14.98
C THR A 164 25.12 5.15 15.13
N ALA A 165 25.38 4.28 14.13
CA ALA A 165 24.90 2.90 14.16
C ALA A 165 25.48 2.11 15.34
N SER A 166 24.60 1.43 16.09
CA SER A 166 25.02 0.53 17.17
C SER A 166 25.56 -0.80 16.63
N GLU A 167 26.44 -1.47 17.39
CA GLU A 167 27.00 -2.78 17.01
C GLU A 167 25.90 -3.82 16.73
N GLY A 168 24.80 -3.82 17.50
CA GLY A 168 23.66 -4.72 17.29
C GLY A 168 22.87 -4.44 16.01
N LEU A 169 22.89 -3.20 15.51
CA LEU A 169 22.31 -2.88 14.21
C LEU A 169 23.15 -3.44 13.06
N LEU A 170 24.47 -3.37 13.17
CA LEU A 170 25.39 -3.96 12.19
C LEU A 170 25.23 -5.48 12.13
N GLU A 171 25.20 -6.16 13.27
CA GLU A 171 24.98 -7.62 13.33
C GLU A 171 23.68 -8.05 12.65
N ARG A 172 22.59 -7.30 12.85
CA ARG A 172 21.29 -7.61 12.22
C ARG A 172 21.34 -7.42 10.71
N ILE A 173 21.96 -6.34 10.22
CA ILE A 173 22.17 -6.11 8.79
C ILE A 173 22.96 -7.29 8.19
N PHE A 174 24.04 -7.72 8.84
CA PHE A 174 24.87 -8.83 8.36
C PHE A 174 24.21 -10.21 8.52
N SER A 175 23.24 -10.37 9.42
CA SER A 175 22.48 -11.61 9.57
C SER A 175 21.54 -11.92 8.40
N GLU A 176 21.15 -10.91 7.62
CA GLU A 176 20.31 -11.05 6.43
C GLU A 176 21.11 -11.30 5.14
N PHE A 177 22.45 -11.19 5.20
CA PHE A 177 23.32 -11.59 4.09
C PHE A 177 23.65 -13.07 4.19
N CYS A 178 23.44 -13.82 3.10
CA CYS A 178 23.91 -15.19 3.00
C CYS A 178 25.44 -15.25 3.22
N ILE A 179 25.90 -16.21 4.01
CA ILE A 179 27.32 -16.42 4.32
C ILE A 179 28.09 -16.65 3.00
N GLY A 180 28.97 -15.71 2.66
CA GLY A 180 29.84 -15.83 1.47
C GLY A 180 30.05 -14.55 0.64
N LYS A 181 29.98 -13.35 1.24
CA LYS A 181 30.56 -12.15 0.62
C LYS A 181 31.93 -11.85 1.21
#